data_AF-A0ABD5S4G0-F1
#
_entry.id   AF-A0ABD5S4G0-F1
#
_cell.length_a   1.000
_cell.length_b   1.000
_cell.length_c   1.000
_cell.angle_alpha   90.00
_cell.angle_beta   90.00
_cell.angle_gamma   90.00
#
_symmetry.space_group_name_H-M   'P 1'
#
loop_
_entity.id
_entity.type
_entity.pdbx_description
1 polymer ?
#
loop_
_entity_poly.entity_id
_entity_poly.type
_entity_poly.pdbx_seq_one_letter_code
_entity_poly.pdbx_strand_id
1 'polypeptide(L)' 'MTTPATERDAPETVTIKRADQADLLAVFRIEQRAFSQPWPFTAFDGFVGEAGFLVATKPGDVDTAGSDRRGRR' A
#
# COMPACT_ATOMS: atom_id res chain seq x y z
N MET A 1 -12.33 7.05 23.20
CA MET A 1 -10.96 7.56 23.44
C MET A 1 -10.26 7.60 22.09
N THR A 2 -10.01 8.77 21.51
CA THR A 2 -9.12 8.89 20.34
C THR A 2 -7.77 9.36 20.85
N THR A 3 -6.76 8.50 20.70
CA THR A 3 -5.36 8.86 20.98
C THR A 3 -4.83 9.56 19.72
N PRO A 4 -4.31 10.81 19.82
CA PRO A 4 -3.63 11.42 18.69
C PRO A 4 -2.38 10.59 18.36
N ALA A 5 -2.18 10.28 17.08
CA ALA A 5 -0.95 9.68 16.63
C ALA A 5 0.19 10.68 16.86
N THR A 6 1.14 10.35 17.73
CA THR A 6 2.41 11.08 17.84
C THR A 6 3.05 11.12 16.45
N GLU A 7 3.19 12.33 15.92
CA GLU A 7 3.90 12.66 14.69
C GLU A 7 5.34 12.14 14.83
N ARG A 8 5.65 11.01 14.18
CA ARG A 8 7.01 10.48 14.17
C ARG A 8 7.79 11.23 13.11
N ASP A 9 8.82 11.94 13.58
CA ASP A 9 10.06 12.35 12.92
C ASP A 9 9.93 12.47 11.39
N ALA A 10 9.61 13.66 10.89
CA ALA A 10 9.25 13.94 9.50
C ALA A 10 10.25 13.31 8.51
N PRO A 11 9.89 12.22 7.79
CA PRO A 11 10.81 11.57 6.89
C PRO A 11 10.32 11.75 5.45
N GLU A 12 11.20 12.24 4.58
CA GLU A 12 11.16 11.96 3.13
C GLU A 12 9.77 12.09 2.47
N THR A 13 9.35 13.32 2.15
CA THR A 13 8.16 13.71 1.36
C THR A 13 7.14 12.60 1.12
N VAL A 14 6.45 12.18 2.19
CA VAL A 14 5.32 11.24 2.07
C VAL A 14 4.17 11.96 1.39
N THR A 15 3.64 11.39 0.31
CA THR A 15 2.51 11.93 -0.45
C THR A 15 1.31 11.01 -0.32
N ILE A 16 0.13 11.61 -0.07
CA ILE A 16 -1.14 10.89 -0.03
C ILE A 16 -1.80 10.95 -1.40
N LYS A 17 -2.20 9.81 -1.95
CA LYS A 17 -3.01 9.71 -3.18
C LYS A 17 -4.17 8.75 -2.99
N ARG A 18 -5.16 8.82 -3.90
CA ARG A 18 -6.15 7.75 -4.04
C ARG A 18 -5.44 6.49 -4.50
N ALA A 19 -5.81 5.35 -3.91
CA ALA A 19 -5.21 4.09 -4.30
C ALA A 19 -5.70 3.67 -5.67
N ASP A 20 -4.76 3.19 -6.47
CA ASP A 20 -5.03 2.53 -7.74
C ASP A 20 -4.72 1.03 -7.67
N GLN A 21 -5.00 0.33 -8.77
CA GLN A 21 -4.78 -1.12 -8.87
C GLN A 21 -3.30 -1.52 -8.73
N ALA A 22 -2.35 -0.64 -9.05
CA ALA A 22 -0.92 -0.94 -8.90
C ALA A 22 -0.48 -0.91 -7.43
N ASP A 23 -1.18 -0.14 -6.58
CA ASP A 23 -0.85 -0.01 -5.16
C ASP A 23 -1.30 -1.22 -4.32
N LEU A 24 -2.29 -1.98 -4.80
CA LEU A 24 -2.91 -3.10 -4.07
C LEU A 24 -1.90 -4.16 -3.59
N LEU A 25 -0.90 -4.47 -4.42
CA LEU A 25 0.09 -5.47 -4.06
C LEU A 25 0.94 -5.02 -2.88
N ALA A 26 1.26 -3.73 -2.81
CA ALA A 26 1.99 -3.15 -1.68
C ALA A 26 1.10 -3.15 -0.41
N VAL A 27 -0.17 -2.77 -0.53
CA VAL A 27 -1.14 -2.81 0.58
C VAL A 27 -1.27 -4.24 1.14
N PHE A 28 -1.47 -5.23 0.28
CA PHE A 28 -1.58 -6.62 0.69
C PHE A 28 -0.33 -7.14 1.41
N ARG A 29 0.86 -6.68 1.02
CA ARG A 29 2.11 -7.04 1.71
C ARG A 29 2.23 -6.38 3.08
N ILE A 30 1.79 -5.14 3.22
CA ILE A 30 1.71 -4.45 4.52
C ILE A 30 0.77 -5.23 5.43
N GLU A 31 -0.43 -5.59 4.95
CA GLU A 31 -1.43 -6.33 5.71
C GLU A 31 -0.88 -7.66 6.24
N GLN A 32 -0.23 -8.45 5.38
CA GLN A 32 0.39 -9.72 5.78
C GLN A 32 1.49 -9.57 6.84
N ARG A 33 2.17 -8.41 6.89
CA ARG A 33 3.23 -8.16 7.88
C ARG A 33 2.69 -7.54 9.16
N ALA A 34 1.64 -6.74 9.06
CA ALA A 34 1.07 -5.98 10.17
C ALA A 34 0.08 -6.80 10.99
N PHE A 35 -0.64 -7.74 10.36
CA PHE A 35 -1.73 -8.45 11.00
C PHE A 35 -1.55 -9.97 10.96
N SER A 36 -1.87 -10.62 12.08
CA SER A 36 -1.89 -12.09 12.17
C SER A 36 -3.05 -12.73 11.39
N GLN A 37 -4.09 -11.95 11.06
CA GLN A 37 -5.20 -12.34 10.20
C GLN A 37 -5.38 -11.28 9.12
N PRO A 38 -4.61 -11.38 8.01
CA PRO A 38 -4.68 -10.40 6.94
C PRO A 38 -5.97 -10.57 6.12
N TRP A 39 -6.45 -9.46 5.56
CA TRP A 39 -7.55 -9.49 4.60
C TRP A 39 -7.09 -10.14 3.27
N PRO A 40 -7.98 -10.87 2.58
CA PRO A 40 -7.66 -11.40 1.26
C PRO A 40 -7.52 -10.26 0.24
N PHE A 41 -6.66 -10.44 -0.76
CA PHE A 41 -6.42 -9.44 -1.80
C PHE A 41 -7.72 -8.93 -2.47
N THR A 42 -8.66 -9.83 -2.74
CA THR A 42 -9.95 -9.53 -3.38
C THR A 42 -10.88 -8.67 -2.51
N ALA A 43 -10.62 -8.53 -1.21
CA ALA A 43 -11.43 -7.68 -0.35
C ALA A 43 -11.32 -6.20 -0.73
N PHE A 44 -10.21 -5.81 -1.37
CA PHE A 44 -9.94 -4.43 -1.71
C PHE A 44 -10.51 -4.02 -3.08
N ASP A 45 -10.89 -4.96 -3.94
CA ASP A 45 -11.36 -4.68 -5.30
C ASP A 45 -12.56 -3.72 -5.35
N GLY A 46 -13.45 -3.78 -4.36
CA GLY A 46 -14.63 -2.90 -4.26
C GLY A 46 -14.34 -1.49 -3.74
N PHE A 47 -13.12 -1.22 -3.27
CA PHE A 47 -12.73 0.06 -2.67
C PHE A 47 -11.67 0.79 -3.50
N VAL A 48 -10.93 0.08 -4.35
CA VAL A 48 -9.87 0.68 -5.18
C VAL A 48 -10.47 1.63 -6.20
N GLY A 49 -9.93 2.86 -6.26
CA GLY A 49 -10.46 3.94 -7.07
C GLY A 49 -11.55 4.78 -6.39
N GLU A 50 -12.09 4.34 -5.25
CA GLU A 50 -13.05 5.13 -4.47
C GLU A 50 -12.37 6.30 -3.77
N ALA A 51 -13.10 7.40 -3.60
CA ALA A 51 -12.55 8.62 -2.99
C ALA A 51 -12.07 8.44 -1.54
N GLY A 52 -12.57 7.42 -0.85
CA GLY A 52 -12.21 7.10 0.53
C GLY A 52 -11.02 6.16 0.71
N PHE A 53 -10.53 5.53 -0.37
CA PHE A 53 -9.43 4.57 -0.28
C PHE A 53 -8.11 5.23 -0.68
N LEU A 54 -7.33 5.60 0.33
CA LEU A 54 -6.11 6.40 0.19
C LEU A 54 -4.87 5.61 0.60
N VAL A 55 -3.75 5.89 -0.07
CA VAL A 55 -2.43 5.32 0.25
C VAL A 55 -1.41 6.41 0.48
N ALA A 56 -0.49 6.13 1.40
CA ALA A 56 0.70 6.94 1.62
C ALA A 56 1.86 6.37 0.79
N THR A 57 2.51 7.22 0.01
CA THR A 57 3.63 6.84 -0.85
C THR A 57 4.88 7.63 -0.50
N LYS A 58 6.03 7.01 -0.70
CA LYS A 58 7.34 7.64 -0.52
C LYS A 58 8.12 7.55 -1.83
N PRO A 59 8.76 8.64 -2.29
CA PRO A 59 9.56 8.60 -3.51
C PRO A 59 10.67 7.55 -3.42
N GLY A 60 10.81 6.72 -4.45
CA GLY A 60 11.82 5.65 -4.49
C GLY A 60 11.38 4.32 -3.87
N ASP A 61 10.22 4.26 -3.22
CA ASP A 61 9.62 3.01 -2.74
C ASP A 61 8.86 2.31 -3.89
N VAL A 62 9.61 1.95 -4.94
CA VAL A 62 9.10 1.12 -6.03
C VAL A 62 9.25 -0.33 -5.64
N ASP A 63 8.13 -0.97 -5.32
CA ASP A 63 8.08 -2.41 -5.07
C ASP A 63 8.36 -3.16 -6.39
N THR A 64 9.65 -3.32 -6.71
CA THR A 64 10.17 -3.84 -7.99
C THR A 64 9.90 -5.35 -8.16
N ALA A 65 9.18 -5.97 -7.22
CA ALA A 65 8.82 -7.38 -7.25
C ALA A 65 7.66 -7.64 -8.24
N GLY A 66 7.97 -7.55 -9.53
CA GLY A 66 7.04 -7.90 -10.62
C GLY A 66 7.68 -7.96 -12.02
N SER A 67 8.88 -7.43 -12.22
CA SER A 67 9.49 -7.30 -13.56
C SER A 67 10.09 -8.59 -14.13
N ASP A 68 10.29 -9.65 -13.33
CA ASP A 68 11.15 -10.78 -13.72
C ASP A 68 10.40 -12.03 -14.22
N ARG A 69 9.48 -11.87 -15.18
CA ARG A 69 8.90 -13.01 -15.94
C ARG A 69 8.97 -12.88 -17.46
N ARG A 70 9.84 -12.01 -17.99
CA ARG A 70 10.16 -11.98 -19.43
C ARG A 70 11.58 -12.48 -19.66
N GLY A 71 11.77 -13.81 -19.67
CA GLY A 71 13.10 -14.37 -19.91
C GLY A 71 13.27 -15.88 -19.78
N ARG A 72 12.34 -16.70 -20.29
CA ARG A 72 12.68 -18.09 -20.64
C ARG A 72 12.12 -18.41 -22.01
N ARG A 73 13.01 -18.37 -23.00
CA ARG A 73 12.94 -19.16 -24.23
C ARG A 73 14.18 -20.04 -24.26
#